data_AF-A0A2N3U8Y0-F1
#
_entry.id   AF-A0A2N3U8Y0-F1
#
_cell.length_a   1.000
_cell.length_b   1.000
_cell.length_c   1.000
_cell.angle_alpha   90.00
_cell.angle_beta   90.00
_cell.angle_gamma   90.00
#
_symmetry.space_group_name_H-M   'P 1'
#
loop_
_entity.id
_entity.type
_entity.pdbx_description
1 polymer ?
#
loop_
_entity_poly.entity_id
_entity_poly.type
_entity_poly.pdbx_seq_one_letter_code
_entity_poly.pdbx_strand_id
1 'polypeptide(L)'
;MQEVALSEAQLEKARTNYASYCSGCHGEQMEAFTDRKWKHGNTAENLFAAIKHGYPEEGMPAFEQTFNDQEITALVAYIQEGIQNVKQYDFSEETKAASVYTSESLSYRLDTVATGMEVPWGMAFLPNGDMLITDRNGAFYRLPKDSRSLQKIAGAPEVLAQGQGGLLDVELHPDFARNNLIYLSYSAFRKEGDQTLSTTAVMRAKLEGNKLTDQKVIFEAQPWARTRHHYGSRLEFGRDGLLYVSVGDRGQHHENAQTIERAPGKVHRIKDDGTIPADNPFANEKGAIGSIWTIGNRNLQGMTIHPRSGAIWTNEHGPRGGDEVNIAERGKNYGWPVISYGINYNGTVLTELTKKEGMEQPLWYWVPSIAPSGMAFVTGNRYKGWEGDLLVGSLRFQFLSKLKMDGDKIVSEEKLLKNIGRVRDVKMGPDGYIYVAVESPGTIYRVVPVE
;
A
#
# COMPACT_ATOMS: atom_id res chain seq x y z
N MET A 1 -5.04 21.08 -31.82
CA MET A 1 -6.47 21.42 -32.00
C MET A 1 -6.73 22.84 -31.50
N GLN A 2 -7.74 23.57 -31.99
CA GLN A 2 -8.16 24.87 -31.43
C GLN A 2 -8.59 24.69 -29.96
N GLU A 3 -8.30 25.67 -29.09
CA GLU A 3 -8.87 25.75 -27.73
C GLU A 3 -10.40 25.72 -27.83
N VAL A 4 -11.00 24.59 -27.46
CA VAL A 4 -12.45 24.47 -27.36
C VAL A 4 -12.84 25.02 -25.99
N ALA A 5 -13.34 26.25 -25.96
CA ALA A 5 -13.96 26.81 -24.77
C ALA A 5 -15.17 25.94 -24.40
N LEU A 6 -15.07 25.21 -23.29
CA LEU A 6 -16.16 24.36 -22.81
C LEU A 6 -17.33 25.23 -22.34
N SER A 7 -18.56 24.81 -22.63
CA SER A 7 -19.72 25.34 -21.93
C SER A 7 -19.67 24.98 -20.45
N GLU A 8 -20.34 25.76 -19.60
CA GLU A 8 -20.41 25.52 -18.15
C GLU A 8 -20.92 24.11 -17.80
N ALA A 9 -21.91 23.60 -18.57
CA ALA A 9 -22.42 22.24 -18.41
C ALA A 9 -21.39 21.16 -18.79
N GLN A 10 -20.57 21.40 -19.83
CA GLN A 10 -19.49 20.50 -20.20
C GLN A 10 -18.36 20.51 -19.16
N LEU A 11 -18.06 21.68 -18.58
CA LEU A 11 -17.08 21.82 -17.52
C LEU A 11 -17.51 21.09 -16.24
N GLU A 12 -18.77 21.25 -15.81
CA GLU A 12 -19.30 20.57 -14.63
C GLU A 12 -19.34 19.04 -14.81
N LYS A 13 -19.69 18.58 -16.01
CA LYS A 13 -19.64 17.15 -16.34
C LYS A 13 -18.20 16.63 -16.37
N ALA A 14 -17.25 17.39 -16.93
CA ALA A 14 -15.83 17.04 -16.92
C ALA A 14 -15.26 16.97 -15.49
N ARG A 15 -15.62 17.92 -14.62
CA ARG A 15 -15.30 17.92 -13.19
C ARG A 15 -15.84 16.67 -12.49
N THR A 16 -17.11 16.36 -12.70
CA THR A 16 -17.76 15.15 -12.13
C THR A 16 -17.06 13.88 -12.61
N ASN A 17 -16.74 13.81 -13.91
CA ASN A 17 -16.02 12.68 -14.49
C ASN A 17 -14.60 12.57 -13.91
N TYR A 18 -13.86 13.66 -13.79
CA TYR A 18 -12.54 13.66 -13.18
C TYR A 18 -12.58 13.16 -11.73
N ALA A 19 -13.48 13.74 -10.92
CA ALA A 19 -13.67 13.36 -9.52
C ALA A 19 -14.04 11.87 -9.38
N SER A 20 -14.83 11.35 -10.31
CA SER A 20 -15.32 9.97 -10.29
C SER A 20 -14.30 8.94 -10.76
N TYR A 21 -13.55 9.25 -11.82
CA TYR A 21 -12.77 8.26 -12.58
C TYR A 21 -11.25 8.48 -12.53
N CYS A 22 -10.79 9.71 -12.31
CA CYS A 22 -9.37 10.07 -12.42
C CYS A 22 -8.74 10.43 -11.07
N SER A 23 -9.49 11.08 -10.18
CA SER A 23 -8.99 11.64 -8.92
C SER A 23 -8.30 10.61 -8.01
N GLY A 24 -8.79 9.36 -8.00
CA GLY A 24 -8.22 8.31 -7.16
C GLY A 24 -6.76 7.97 -7.47
N CYS A 25 -6.33 8.19 -8.73
CA CYS A 25 -4.96 7.96 -9.17
C CYS A 25 -4.16 9.26 -9.31
N HIS A 26 -4.83 10.38 -9.58
CA HIS A 26 -4.20 11.64 -9.96
C HIS A 26 -4.35 12.78 -8.93
N GLY A 27 -5.02 12.51 -7.81
CA GLY A 27 -5.34 13.51 -6.81
C GLY A 27 -6.65 14.23 -7.08
N GLU A 28 -7.29 14.78 -6.05
CA GLU A 28 -8.54 15.53 -6.24
C GLU A 28 -8.29 16.88 -6.91
N GLN A 29 -7.11 17.46 -6.69
CA GLN A 29 -6.70 18.76 -7.20
C GLN A 29 -5.65 18.62 -8.30
N MET A 30 -5.57 17.47 -8.97
CA MET A 30 -4.61 17.24 -10.07
C MET A 30 -3.13 17.36 -9.65
N GLU A 31 -2.83 17.23 -8.36
CA GLU A 31 -1.49 17.37 -7.80
C GLU A 31 -0.50 16.34 -8.37
N ALA A 32 -0.97 15.17 -8.84
CA ALA A 32 -0.09 14.20 -9.49
C ALA A 32 0.49 14.68 -10.83
N PHE A 33 -0.06 15.75 -11.43
CA PHE A 33 0.37 16.28 -12.71
C PHE A 33 1.40 17.41 -12.61
N THR A 34 1.59 18.03 -11.44
CA THR A 34 2.54 19.13 -11.25
C THR A 34 3.93 18.70 -10.83
N ASP A 35 4.04 17.55 -10.15
CA ASP A 35 5.29 17.09 -9.53
C ASP A 35 5.94 15.91 -10.27
N ARG A 36 5.52 15.61 -11.51
CA ARG A 36 6.07 14.47 -12.28
C ARG A 36 6.61 14.87 -13.65
N LYS A 37 7.72 14.24 -14.03
CA LYS A 37 8.17 14.21 -15.43
C LYS A 37 7.12 13.48 -16.26
N TRP A 38 6.53 14.19 -17.22
CA TRP A 38 5.57 13.64 -18.16
C TRP A 38 6.20 12.54 -19.02
N LYS A 39 5.75 11.30 -18.84
CA LYS A 39 6.29 10.14 -19.54
C LYS A 39 5.77 10.01 -20.98
N HIS A 40 4.50 10.34 -21.19
CA HIS A 40 3.81 10.23 -22.48
C HIS A 40 3.46 11.61 -23.07
N GLY A 41 4.06 12.68 -22.52
CA GLY A 41 3.80 14.07 -22.89
C GLY A 41 2.52 14.65 -22.26
N ASN A 42 2.37 15.97 -22.40
CA ASN A 42 1.33 16.77 -21.72
C ASN A 42 0.47 17.62 -22.67
N THR A 43 0.55 17.37 -23.97
CA THR A 43 -0.30 18.05 -24.96
C THR A 43 -1.73 17.51 -24.89
N ALA A 44 -2.70 18.25 -25.44
CA ALA A 44 -4.09 17.81 -25.48
C ALA A 44 -4.22 16.47 -26.23
N GLU A 45 -3.49 16.31 -27.33
CA GLU A 45 -3.44 15.09 -28.12
C GLU A 45 -2.92 13.89 -27.29
N ASN A 46 -1.86 14.11 -26.50
CA ASN A 46 -1.26 13.07 -25.66
C ASN A 46 -2.18 12.68 -24.50
N LEU A 47 -2.79 13.66 -23.83
CA LEU A 47 -3.76 13.43 -22.76
C LEU A 47 -5.00 12.71 -23.27
N PHE A 48 -5.50 13.10 -24.45
CA PHE A 48 -6.63 12.43 -25.09
C PHE A 48 -6.32 10.96 -25.37
N ALA A 49 -5.17 10.68 -25.99
CA ALA A 49 -4.74 9.32 -26.28
C ALA A 49 -4.55 8.50 -24.99
N ALA A 50 -3.95 9.11 -23.95
CA ALA A 50 -3.76 8.48 -22.64
C ALA A 50 -5.08 8.09 -21.98
N ILE A 51 -6.07 8.99 -21.94
CA ILE A 51 -7.39 8.71 -21.36
C ILE A 51 -8.13 7.66 -22.20
N LYS A 52 -8.11 7.80 -23.53
CA LYS A 52 -8.86 6.91 -24.42
C LYS A 52 -8.33 5.48 -24.38
N HIS A 53 -7.02 5.31 -24.56
CA HIS A 53 -6.39 4.00 -24.78
C HIS A 53 -5.69 3.42 -23.56
N GLY A 54 -5.41 4.25 -22.55
CA GLY A 54 -4.72 3.83 -21.32
C GLY A 54 -3.26 3.41 -21.52
N TYR A 55 -2.61 3.08 -20.40
CA TYR A 55 -1.29 2.45 -20.33
C TYR A 55 -1.35 1.31 -19.30
N PRO A 56 -1.81 0.10 -19.72
CA PRO A 56 -2.04 -1.00 -18.79
C PRO A 56 -0.82 -1.38 -17.94
N GLU A 57 0.39 -1.35 -18.51
CA GLU A 57 1.64 -1.66 -17.78
C GLU A 57 1.92 -0.69 -16.61
N GLU A 58 1.39 0.53 -16.71
CA GLU A 58 1.55 1.61 -15.73
C GLU A 58 0.34 1.72 -14.79
N GLY A 59 -0.68 0.88 -14.98
CA GLY A 59 -1.90 0.90 -14.17
C GLY A 59 -2.91 1.98 -14.58
N MET A 60 -2.78 2.53 -15.79
CA MET A 60 -3.77 3.46 -16.36
C MET A 60 -4.73 2.69 -17.28
N PRO A 61 -6.01 2.50 -16.91
CA PRO A 61 -6.97 1.80 -17.75
C PRO A 61 -7.42 2.66 -18.94
N ALA A 62 -7.95 2.00 -19.98
CA ALA A 62 -8.60 2.67 -21.11
C ALA A 62 -10.03 3.10 -20.76
N PHE A 63 -10.42 4.30 -21.16
CA PHE A 63 -11.76 4.86 -20.91
C PHE A 63 -12.61 5.02 -22.18
N GLU A 64 -12.18 4.49 -23.34
CA GLU A 64 -12.96 4.55 -24.59
C GLU A 64 -14.34 3.85 -24.52
N GLN A 65 -14.54 2.96 -23.55
CA GLN A 65 -15.83 2.32 -23.28
C GLN A 65 -16.72 3.13 -22.32
N THR A 66 -16.13 4.12 -21.64
CA THR A 66 -16.79 4.94 -20.62
C THR A 66 -17.18 6.30 -21.16
N PHE A 67 -16.31 6.90 -21.96
CA PHE A 67 -16.43 8.25 -22.46
C PHE A 67 -16.38 8.25 -23.97
N ASN A 68 -17.25 9.06 -24.60
CA ASN A 68 -17.10 9.37 -26.01
C ASN A 68 -16.02 10.44 -26.23
N ASP A 69 -15.63 10.67 -27.49
CA ASP A 69 -14.54 11.60 -27.84
C ASP A 69 -14.78 13.05 -27.38
N GLN A 70 -16.05 13.49 -27.32
CA GLN A 70 -16.37 14.84 -26.82
C GLN A 70 -16.16 14.94 -25.30
N GLU A 71 -16.54 13.89 -24.56
CA GLU A 71 -16.34 13.81 -23.12
C GLU A 71 -14.85 13.71 -22.76
N ILE A 72 -14.07 12.95 -23.52
CA ILE A 72 -12.61 12.89 -23.33
C ILE A 72 -11.99 14.25 -23.64
N THR A 73 -12.40 14.92 -24.72
CA THR A 73 -11.91 16.27 -25.05
C THR A 73 -12.21 17.27 -23.93
N ALA A 74 -13.43 17.23 -23.37
CA ALA A 74 -13.80 18.07 -22.24
C ALA A 74 -12.99 17.75 -20.98
N LEU A 75 -12.74 16.46 -20.71
CA LEU A 75 -11.91 16.04 -19.58
C LEU A 75 -10.45 16.50 -19.74
N VAL A 76 -9.90 16.42 -20.95
CA VAL A 76 -8.55 16.92 -21.27
C VAL A 76 -8.47 18.43 -21.02
N ALA A 77 -9.42 19.21 -21.53
CA ALA A 77 -9.44 20.65 -21.31
C ALA A 77 -9.55 21.00 -19.81
N TYR A 78 -10.43 20.31 -19.07
CA TYR A 78 -10.55 20.48 -17.62
C TYR A 78 -9.24 20.13 -16.88
N ILE A 79 -8.55 19.05 -17.27
CA ILE A 79 -7.26 18.66 -16.69
C ILE A 79 -6.19 19.72 -16.99
N GLN A 80 -6.11 20.21 -18.21
CA GLN A 80 -5.13 21.23 -18.59
C GLN A 80 -5.34 22.54 -17.84
N GLU A 81 -6.60 22.95 -17.66
CA GLU A 81 -6.95 24.11 -16.83
C GLU A 81 -6.56 23.89 -15.37
N GLY A 82 -6.91 22.73 -14.79
CA GLY A 82 -6.56 22.41 -13.41
C GLY A 82 -5.04 22.37 -13.19
N ILE A 83 -4.27 21.80 -14.10
CA ILE A 83 -2.79 21.77 -14.06
C ILE A 83 -2.20 23.20 -13.95
N GLN A 84 -2.74 24.16 -14.69
CA GLN A 84 -2.27 25.55 -14.64
C GLN A 84 -2.55 26.18 -13.26
N ASN A 85 -3.65 25.76 -12.62
CA ASN A 85 -4.12 26.29 -11.35
C ASN A 85 -3.57 25.56 -10.12
N VAL A 86 -2.90 24.41 -10.27
CA VAL A 86 -2.35 23.67 -9.11
C VAL A 86 -1.37 24.50 -8.28
N LYS A 87 -0.62 25.43 -8.90
CA LYS A 87 0.27 26.36 -8.16
C LYS A 87 -0.47 27.31 -7.20
N GLN A 88 -1.78 27.53 -7.38
CA GLN A 88 -2.58 28.29 -6.43
C GLN A 88 -2.89 27.52 -5.14
N TYR A 89 -2.69 26.20 -5.14
CA TYR A 89 -2.90 25.31 -4.00
C TYR A 89 -1.58 24.91 -3.32
N ASP A 90 -0.53 25.74 -3.43
CA ASP A 90 0.73 25.49 -2.72
C ASP A 90 0.44 25.23 -1.23
N PHE A 91 0.56 23.97 -0.82
CA PHE A 91 0.29 23.50 0.54
C PHE A 91 1.42 23.92 1.50
N SER A 92 2.10 25.04 1.21
CA SER A 92 3.09 25.68 2.08
C SER A 92 2.47 26.35 3.30
N GLU A 93 1.16 26.18 3.55
CA GLU A 93 0.61 26.42 4.87
C GLU A 93 1.22 25.43 5.87
N GLU A 94 2.26 25.92 6.56
CA GLU A 94 2.72 25.41 7.84
C GLU A 94 1.54 24.88 8.64
N THR A 95 1.49 23.55 8.80
CA THR A 95 0.67 22.91 9.84
C THR A 95 0.96 23.65 11.13
N LYS A 96 0.04 24.53 11.53
CA LYS A 96 0.13 25.27 12.79
C LYS A 96 0.36 24.24 13.88
N ALA A 97 1.52 24.36 14.52
CA ALA A 97 1.81 23.62 15.73
C ALA A 97 0.66 23.83 16.73
N ALA A 98 0.19 22.72 17.30
CA ALA A 98 -0.86 22.58 18.32
C ALA A 98 -2.33 22.54 17.84
N SER A 99 -2.67 21.74 16.83
CA SER A 99 -4.03 21.17 16.75
C SER A 99 -4.13 19.97 17.70
N VAL A 100 -4.91 20.12 18.78
CA VAL A 100 -5.43 18.97 19.51
C VAL A 100 -6.50 18.34 18.63
N TYR A 101 -6.31 17.08 18.28
CA TYR A 101 -7.30 16.23 17.62
C TYR A 101 -8.19 15.59 18.67
N THR A 102 -9.44 15.33 18.30
CA THR A 102 -10.42 14.69 19.17
C THR A 102 -10.94 13.43 18.48
N SER A 103 -11.02 12.33 19.21
CA SER A 103 -11.77 11.12 18.83
C SER A 103 -13.01 10.98 19.69
N GLU A 104 -13.79 9.94 19.46
CA GLU A 104 -14.93 9.57 20.30
C GLU A 104 -14.55 9.35 21.78
N SER A 105 -13.32 8.90 22.07
CA SER A 105 -12.92 8.48 23.43
C SER A 105 -11.76 9.26 24.06
N LEU A 106 -10.93 9.94 23.27
CA LEU A 106 -9.77 10.70 23.79
C LEU A 106 -9.33 11.84 22.85
N SER A 107 -8.63 12.80 23.44
CA SER A 107 -7.93 13.87 22.72
C SER A 107 -6.45 13.53 22.56
N TYR A 108 -5.83 13.96 21.46
CA TYR A 108 -4.44 13.65 21.14
C TYR A 108 -3.81 14.74 20.28
N ARG A 109 -2.49 14.78 20.22
CA ARG A 109 -1.71 15.67 19.34
C ARG A 109 -0.72 14.87 18.53
N LEU A 110 -0.23 15.45 17.44
CA LEU A 110 0.89 14.89 16.68
C LEU A 110 2.21 15.46 17.18
N ASP A 111 3.21 14.60 17.31
CA ASP A 111 4.60 14.97 17.48
C ASP A 111 5.38 14.51 16.24
N THR A 112 6.00 15.43 15.52
CA THR A 112 6.81 15.11 14.36
C THR A 112 8.09 14.39 14.81
N VAL A 113 8.27 13.15 14.36
CA VAL A 113 9.39 12.28 14.75
C VAL A 113 10.53 12.39 13.74
N ALA A 114 10.21 12.34 12.44
CA ALA A 114 11.19 12.46 11.37
C ALA A 114 10.57 13.05 10.10
N THR A 115 11.39 13.76 9.33
CA THR A 115 11.08 14.35 8.02
C THR A 115 12.26 14.07 7.06
N GLY A 116 12.14 14.51 5.80
CA GLY A 116 13.23 14.40 4.80
C GLY A 116 13.20 13.12 3.98
N MET A 117 12.08 12.40 4.01
CA MET A 117 11.80 11.25 3.15
C MET A 117 10.85 11.66 2.01
N GLU A 118 10.74 10.83 0.99
CA GLU A 118 9.74 11.01 -0.07
C GLU A 118 8.46 10.20 0.26
N VAL A 119 8.62 8.88 0.41
CA VAL A 119 7.55 7.92 0.67
C VAL A 119 8.04 6.88 1.69
N PRO A 120 8.03 7.20 3.00
CA PRO A 120 8.37 6.23 4.04
C PRO A 120 7.41 5.05 4.01
N TRP A 121 7.88 3.87 3.59
CA TRP A 121 7.03 2.74 3.20
C TRP A 121 6.81 1.71 4.30
N GLY A 122 7.87 1.35 5.01
CA GLY A 122 7.86 0.39 6.11
C GLY A 122 8.67 0.90 7.30
N MET A 123 8.17 0.64 8.50
CA MET A 123 8.82 0.95 9.77
C MET A 123 9.00 -0.29 10.63
N ALA A 124 10.18 -0.44 11.25
CA ALA A 124 10.44 -1.46 12.27
C ALA A 124 11.22 -0.87 13.44
N PHE A 125 10.92 -1.31 14.67
CA PHE A 125 11.62 -0.83 15.87
C PHE A 125 12.67 -1.84 16.32
N LEU A 126 13.91 -1.39 16.44
CA LEU A 126 14.99 -2.15 17.08
C LEU A 126 14.75 -2.28 18.59
N PRO A 127 15.31 -3.30 19.26
CA PRO A 127 15.16 -3.48 20.72
C PRO A 127 15.64 -2.31 21.57
N ASN A 128 16.57 -1.48 21.06
CA ASN A 128 17.05 -0.28 21.74
C ASN A 128 16.11 0.94 21.54
N GLY A 129 15.04 0.79 20.78
CA GLY A 129 14.05 1.83 20.48
C GLY A 129 14.35 2.67 19.24
N ASP A 130 15.44 2.41 18.53
CA ASP A 130 15.68 3.04 17.24
C ASP A 130 14.70 2.52 16.20
N MET A 131 14.36 3.34 15.23
CA MET A 131 13.45 2.99 14.14
C MET A 131 14.23 2.77 12.85
N LEU A 132 13.96 1.67 12.16
CA LEU A 132 14.36 1.42 10.78
C LEU A 132 13.24 1.90 9.86
N ILE A 133 13.60 2.61 8.80
CA ILE A 133 12.65 3.21 7.86
C ILE A 133 13.13 2.94 6.45
N THR A 134 12.29 2.30 5.65
CA THR A 134 12.47 2.18 4.20
C THR A 134 11.77 3.35 3.51
N ASP A 135 12.42 3.92 2.49
CA ASP A 135 11.80 4.90 1.59
C ASP A 135 11.65 4.26 0.21
N ARG A 136 10.49 4.45 -0.44
CA ARG A 136 10.17 3.82 -1.73
C ARG A 136 11.22 4.12 -2.81
N ASN A 137 11.89 5.27 -2.73
CA ASN A 137 12.96 5.65 -3.65
C ASN A 137 14.23 4.77 -3.57
N GLY A 138 14.31 3.83 -2.62
CA GLY A 138 15.44 2.91 -2.44
C GLY A 138 16.36 3.28 -1.27
N ALA A 139 16.13 4.41 -0.59
CA ALA A 139 16.89 4.76 0.59
C ALA A 139 16.42 3.97 1.81
N PHE A 140 17.38 3.57 2.66
CA PHE A 140 17.13 2.89 3.92
C PHE A 140 17.77 3.67 5.05
N TYR A 141 17.02 3.91 6.11
CA TYR A 141 17.41 4.80 7.21
C TYR A 141 17.26 4.13 8.57
N ARG A 142 18.11 4.59 9.49
CA ARG A 142 17.93 4.46 10.94
C ARG A 142 17.59 5.83 11.51
N LEU A 143 16.59 5.89 12.37
CA LEU A 143 16.31 7.02 13.23
C LEU A 143 16.62 6.62 14.68
N PRO A 144 17.68 7.17 15.29
CA PRO A 144 17.95 6.93 16.70
C PRO A 144 16.80 7.44 17.57
N LYS A 145 16.41 6.70 18.62
CA LYS A 145 15.25 7.02 19.49
C LYS A 145 15.23 8.46 20.00
N ASP A 146 16.40 8.98 20.37
CA ASP A 146 16.57 10.30 20.97
C ASP A 146 17.04 11.37 19.96
N SER A 147 16.88 11.09 18.66
CA SER A 147 17.26 11.97 17.55
C SER A 147 16.08 12.19 16.61
N ARG A 148 16.07 13.36 15.94
CA ARG A 148 15.18 13.64 14.80
C ARG A 148 15.88 13.52 13.45
N SER A 149 17.17 13.15 13.46
CA SER A 149 18.00 13.11 12.27
C SER A 149 18.13 11.69 11.73
N LEU A 150 17.72 11.49 10.48
CA LEU A 150 17.87 10.22 9.77
C LEU A 150 19.35 9.93 9.48
N GLN A 151 19.73 8.67 9.65
CA GLN A 151 21.05 8.15 9.30
C GLN A 151 20.89 7.09 8.22
N LYS A 152 21.57 7.26 7.08
CA LYS A 152 21.48 6.28 5.99
C LYS A 152 22.15 4.97 6.37
N ILE A 153 21.48 3.86 6.09
CA ILE A 153 22.02 2.50 6.19
C ILE A 153 22.54 2.08 4.81
N ALA A 154 23.79 1.65 4.74
CA ALA A 154 24.40 1.18 3.49
C ALA A 154 24.05 -0.29 3.20
N GLY A 155 24.01 -0.66 1.92
CA GLY A 155 23.82 -2.06 1.50
C GLY A 155 22.36 -2.50 1.33
N ALA A 156 21.41 -1.58 1.28
CA ALA A 156 20.06 -1.88 0.78
C ALA A 156 20.13 -2.36 -0.69
N PRO A 157 19.20 -3.24 -1.12
CA PRO A 157 19.22 -3.79 -2.48
C PRO A 157 18.95 -2.70 -3.53
N GLU A 158 19.42 -2.92 -4.75
CA GLU A 158 18.97 -2.10 -5.89
C GLU A 158 17.49 -2.38 -6.17
N VAL A 159 16.71 -1.32 -6.42
CA VAL A 159 15.27 -1.42 -6.58
C VAL A 159 14.79 -0.70 -7.83
N LEU A 160 13.70 -1.20 -8.42
CA LEU A 160 12.97 -0.48 -9.45
C LEU A 160 11.97 0.51 -8.84
N ALA A 161 12.44 1.68 -8.46
CA ALA A 161 11.61 2.77 -7.92
C ALA A 161 10.75 3.43 -9.02
N GLN A 162 9.73 2.71 -9.51
CA GLN A 162 8.78 3.15 -10.53
C GLN A 162 7.36 2.70 -10.18
N GLY A 163 6.38 3.58 -10.41
CA GLY A 163 4.98 3.29 -10.08
C GLY A 163 4.83 3.04 -8.59
N GLN A 164 4.37 1.83 -8.24
CA GLN A 164 4.24 1.38 -6.85
C GLN A 164 5.47 0.59 -6.34
N GLY A 165 6.47 0.37 -7.20
CA GLY A 165 7.71 -0.35 -6.87
C GLY A 165 8.74 0.55 -6.17
N GLY A 166 9.69 -0.07 -5.49
CA GLY A 166 10.70 0.58 -4.67
C GLY A 166 11.36 -0.36 -3.67
N LEU A 167 12.01 0.24 -2.68
CA LEU A 167 12.28 -0.44 -1.40
C LEU A 167 11.02 -0.33 -0.54
N LEU A 168 10.51 -1.48 -0.10
CA LEU A 168 9.15 -1.58 0.44
C LEU A 168 9.23 -1.86 1.94
N ASP A 169 9.02 -3.09 2.41
CA ASP A 169 8.93 -3.34 3.84
C ASP A 169 10.27 -3.60 4.51
N VAL A 170 10.30 -3.40 5.81
CA VAL A 170 11.37 -3.89 6.70
C VAL A 170 10.74 -4.63 7.87
N GLU A 171 11.23 -5.84 8.14
CA GLU A 171 10.79 -6.65 9.29
C GLU A 171 12.00 -7.24 10.01
N LEU A 172 11.96 -7.30 11.34
CA LEU A 172 13.03 -7.89 12.13
C LEU A 172 12.80 -9.39 12.28
N HIS A 173 13.87 -10.17 12.33
CA HIS A 173 13.76 -11.54 12.81
C HIS A 173 13.20 -11.55 14.25
N PRO A 174 12.32 -12.50 14.64
CA PRO A 174 11.79 -12.58 16.01
C PRO A 174 12.90 -12.68 17.09
N ASP A 175 14.05 -13.19 16.68
CA ASP A 175 15.27 -13.33 17.47
C ASP A 175 16.36 -12.27 17.19
N PHE A 176 15.97 -11.10 16.69
CA PHE A 176 16.89 -10.04 16.28
C PHE A 176 17.97 -9.74 17.34
N ALA A 177 17.60 -9.72 18.62
CA ALA A 177 18.52 -9.43 19.73
C ALA A 177 19.73 -10.38 19.81
N ARG A 178 19.64 -11.58 19.23
CA ARG A 178 20.73 -12.56 19.18
C ARG A 178 21.41 -12.66 17.81
N ASN A 179 20.69 -12.41 16.72
CA ASN A 179 21.19 -12.71 15.37
C ASN A 179 21.33 -11.49 14.45
N ASN A 180 20.80 -10.33 14.84
CA ASN A 180 20.77 -9.08 14.07
C ASN A 180 20.18 -9.22 12.65
N LEU A 181 19.33 -10.21 12.40
CA LEU A 181 18.76 -10.46 11.08
C LEU A 181 17.55 -9.57 10.81
N ILE A 182 17.54 -8.93 9.66
CA ILE A 182 16.40 -8.18 9.12
C ILE A 182 16.02 -8.70 7.74
N TYR A 183 14.80 -8.37 7.33
CA TYR A 183 14.21 -8.73 6.06
C TYR A 183 13.72 -7.47 5.37
N LEU A 184 14.12 -7.30 4.11
CA LEU A 184 13.69 -6.20 3.26
C LEU A 184 12.91 -6.77 2.08
N SER A 185 11.69 -6.30 1.87
CA SER A 185 10.97 -6.56 0.62
C SER A 185 11.18 -5.41 -0.35
N TYR A 186 11.25 -5.72 -1.63
CA TYR A 186 11.53 -4.72 -2.66
C TYR A 186 11.07 -5.18 -4.04
N SER A 187 10.94 -4.24 -4.95
CA SER A 187 10.74 -4.55 -6.37
C SER A 187 12.10 -4.84 -7.04
N ALA A 188 12.48 -6.12 -7.08
CA ALA A 188 13.61 -6.59 -7.87
C ALA A 188 13.34 -6.39 -9.37
N PHE A 189 14.38 -6.16 -10.17
CA PHE A 189 14.24 -5.96 -11.60
C PHE A 189 15.42 -6.49 -12.41
N ARG A 190 15.14 -6.83 -13.67
CA ARG A 190 16.12 -7.35 -14.63
C ARG A 190 15.77 -6.90 -16.04
N LYS A 191 16.77 -6.88 -16.90
CA LYS A 191 16.59 -6.66 -18.34
C LYS A 191 16.40 -7.98 -19.06
N GLU A 192 15.42 -8.02 -19.96
CA GLU A 192 15.23 -9.12 -20.91
C GLU A 192 15.00 -8.49 -22.29
N GLY A 193 16.05 -8.46 -23.10
CA GLY A 193 16.11 -7.60 -24.29
C GLY A 193 15.92 -6.12 -23.91
N ASP A 194 15.03 -5.44 -24.63
CA ASP A 194 14.68 -4.03 -24.38
C ASP A 194 13.70 -3.84 -23.21
N GLN A 195 13.15 -4.93 -22.68
CA GLN A 195 12.14 -4.89 -21.63
C GLN A 195 12.78 -4.89 -20.24
N THR A 196 12.14 -4.19 -19.31
CA THR A 196 12.48 -4.26 -17.88
C THR A 196 11.38 -5.01 -17.17
N LEU A 197 11.71 -6.20 -16.66
CA LEU A 197 10.82 -7.00 -15.84
C LEU A 197 11.09 -6.71 -14.38
N SER A 198 10.06 -6.86 -13.55
CA SER A 198 10.16 -6.70 -12.11
C SER A 198 9.28 -7.68 -11.36
N THR A 199 9.64 -7.94 -10.11
CA THR A 199 8.86 -8.77 -9.20
C THR A 199 9.07 -8.34 -7.75
N THR A 200 8.20 -8.83 -6.86
CA THR A 200 8.41 -8.73 -5.42
C THR A 200 9.48 -9.73 -4.99
N ALA A 201 10.50 -9.26 -4.29
CA ALA A 201 11.56 -10.08 -3.73
C ALA A 201 11.76 -9.78 -2.24
N VAL A 202 12.36 -10.71 -1.50
CA VAL A 202 12.75 -10.55 -0.10
C VAL A 202 14.23 -10.86 0.06
N MET A 203 14.98 -9.90 0.59
CA MET A 203 16.37 -10.05 1.00
C MET A 203 16.45 -10.15 2.52
N ARG A 204 17.14 -11.18 3.01
CA ARG A 204 17.60 -11.29 4.38
C ARG A 204 19.02 -10.71 4.50
N ALA A 205 19.31 -9.98 5.56
CA ALA A 205 20.64 -9.47 5.85
C ALA A 205 20.88 -9.32 7.36
N LYS A 206 22.15 -9.23 7.78
CA LYS A 206 22.52 -8.79 9.12
C LYS A 206 22.66 -7.28 9.17
N LEU A 207 22.12 -6.64 10.21
CA LEU A 207 22.31 -5.22 10.48
C LEU A 207 23.49 -5.02 11.45
N GLU A 208 24.59 -4.47 10.94
CA GLU A 208 25.81 -4.19 11.69
C GLU A 208 26.10 -2.69 11.65
N GLY A 209 25.77 -1.99 12.75
CA GLY A 209 25.80 -0.53 12.78
C GLY A 209 24.77 0.06 11.81
N ASN A 210 25.24 0.86 10.84
CA ASN A 210 24.43 1.39 9.74
C ASN A 210 24.83 0.76 8.40
N LYS A 211 25.05 -0.55 8.39
CA LYS A 211 25.37 -1.32 7.18
C LYS A 211 24.69 -2.69 7.21
N LEU A 212 24.25 -3.14 6.04
CA LEU A 212 23.78 -4.50 5.81
C LEU A 212 24.91 -5.41 5.31
N THR A 213 25.10 -6.53 5.99
CA THR A 213 26.06 -7.59 5.66
C THR A 213 25.35 -8.93 5.50
N ASP A 214 26.04 -9.96 5.01
CA ASP A 214 25.49 -11.32 4.85
C ASP A 214 24.13 -11.36 4.10
N GLN A 215 24.08 -10.64 2.99
CA GLN A 215 22.87 -10.42 2.21
C GLN A 215 22.54 -11.67 1.37
N LYS A 216 21.30 -12.14 1.46
CA LYS A 216 20.78 -13.26 0.68
C LYS A 216 19.35 -12.99 0.25
N VAL A 217 19.06 -13.11 -1.05
CA VAL A 217 17.69 -13.15 -1.55
C VAL A 217 17.10 -14.51 -1.19
N ILE A 218 15.99 -14.51 -0.45
CA ILE A 218 15.35 -15.73 0.07
C ILE A 218 13.98 -16.00 -0.55
N PHE A 219 13.42 -15.03 -1.29
CA PHE A 219 12.17 -15.17 -2.00
C PHE A 219 12.15 -14.25 -3.22
N GLU A 220 11.66 -14.76 -4.34
CA GLU A 220 11.32 -13.98 -5.53
C GLU A 220 10.00 -14.51 -6.10
N ALA A 221 9.02 -13.63 -6.28
CA ALA A 221 7.74 -14.03 -6.86
C ALA A 221 7.91 -14.31 -8.37
N GLN A 222 7.44 -15.47 -8.81
CA GLN A 222 7.45 -15.87 -10.23
C GLN A 222 6.02 -15.95 -10.77
N PRO A 223 5.77 -15.57 -12.04
CA PRO A 223 6.72 -15.01 -13.00
C PRO A 223 7.00 -13.51 -12.77
N TRP A 224 8.08 -13.02 -13.36
CA TRP A 224 8.39 -11.58 -13.39
C TRP A 224 7.48 -10.87 -14.40
N ALA A 225 7.16 -9.60 -14.15
CA ALA A 225 6.20 -8.86 -14.97
C ALA A 225 6.72 -7.50 -15.43
N ARG A 226 6.20 -7.04 -16.58
CA ARG A 226 6.45 -5.70 -17.12
C ARG A 226 5.67 -4.60 -16.40
N THR A 227 4.67 -4.97 -15.61
CA THR A 227 3.85 -3.99 -14.86
C THR A 227 4.65 -3.30 -13.76
N ARG A 228 4.15 -2.16 -13.28
CA ARG A 228 4.75 -1.32 -12.20
C ARG A 228 3.80 -1.10 -11.02
N HIS A 229 2.78 -1.93 -10.89
CA HIS A 229 1.77 -1.82 -9.84
C HIS A 229 1.43 -3.21 -9.27
N HIS A 230 0.84 -3.19 -8.08
CA HIS A 230 0.42 -4.35 -7.28
C HIS A 230 1.59 -5.26 -6.87
N TYR A 231 2.60 -4.70 -6.20
CA TYR A 231 3.69 -5.49 -5.61
C TYR A 231 3.26 -6.19 -4.30
N GLY A 232 2.22 -5.72 -3.63
CA GLY A 232 1.95 -6.08 -2.23
C GLY A 232 3.14 -5.72 -1.34
N SER A 233 3.89 -6.74 -0.93
CA SER A 233 5.23 -6.70 -0.31
C SER A 233 5.29 -6.53 1.20
N ARG A 234 4.19 -6.69 1.94
CA ARG A 234 4.24 -6.67 3.40
C ARG A 234 4.82 -7.97 3.95
N LEU A 235 5.61 -7.85 5.01
CA LEU A 235 6.29 -8.91 5.73
C LEU A 235 5.75 -8.97 7.17
N GLU A 236 5.52 -10.16 7.68
CA GLU A 236 5.15 -10.36 9.08
C GLU A 236 5.62 -11.73 9.54
N PHE A 237 6.27 -11.82 10.71
CA PHE A 237 6.54 -13.11 11.33
C PHE A 237 5.34 -13.60 12.14
N GLY A 238 4.90 -14.83 11.85
CA GLY A 238 3.90 -15.53 12.64
C GLY A 238 4.46 -16.00 13.99
N ARG A 239 3.56 -16.36 14.92
CA ARG A 239 3.94 -17.04 16.17
C ARG A 239 4.54 -18.42 15.97
N ASP A 240 4.35 -19.01 14.79
CA ASP A 240 4.97 -20.24 14.35
C ASP A 240 6.45 -20.04 13.94
N GLY A 241 6.96 -18.81 13.99
CA GLY A 241 8.33 -18.47 13.60
C GLY A 241 8.56 -18.45 12.09
N LEU A 242 7.49 -18.49 11.29
CA LEU A 242 7.55 -18.44 9.83
C LEU A 242 7.30 -17.01 9.34
N LEU A 243 7.91 -16.68 8.19
CA LEU A 243 7.74 -15.39 7.55
C LEU A 243 6.59 -15.45 6.55
N TYR A 244 5.63 -14.56 6.72
CA TYR A 244 4.54 -14.32 5.78
C TYR A 244 4.89 -13.17 4.84
N VAL A 245 4.62 -13.33 3.55
CA VAL A 245 4.96 -12.36 2.51
C VAL A 245 3.74 -12.13 1.63
N SER A 246 3.26 -10.88 1.53
CA SER A 246 2.21 -10.55 0.58
C SER A 246 2.76 -10.27 -0.83
N VAL A 247 2.09 -10.77 -1.86
CA VAL A 247 2.43 -10.49 -3.26
C VAL A 247 1.15 -10.14 -4.01
N GLY A 248 1.08 -8.91 -4.52
CA GLY A 248 -0.06 -8.48 -5.35
C GLY A 248 -0.09 -9.18 -6.71
N ASP A 249 -1.23 -9.12 -7.40
CA ASP A 249 -1.51 -9.83 -8.65
C ASP A 249 -0.80 -9.27 -9.89
N ARG A 250 0.02 -8.21 -9.71
CA ARG A 250 0.74 -7.51 -10.78
C ARG A 250 -0.16 -6.89 -11.86
N GLY A 251 -1.44 -6.67 -11.58
CA GLY A 251 -2.44 -6.18 -12.54
C GLY A 251 -3.02 -7.25 -13.47
N GLN A 252 -2.63 -8.51 -13.28
CA GLN A 252 -2.94 -9.64 -14.15
C GLN A 252 -3.85 -10.63 -13.43
N HIS A 253 -5.03 -10.15 -13.06
CA HIS A 253 -5.96 -10.85 -12.17
C HIS A 253 -6.49 -12.16 -12.75
N HIS A 254 -6.65 -12.26 -14.07
CA HIS A 254 -7.09 -13.49 -14.74
C HIS A 254 -6.02 -14.57 -14.75
N GLU A 255 -4.74 -14.20 -14.83
CA GLU A 255 -3.63 -15.13 -14.93
C GLU A 255 -3.08 -15.54 -13.56
N ASN A 256 -3.15 -14.66 -12.58
CA ASN A 256 -2.36 -14.80 -11.37
C ASN A 256 -3.18 -15.19 -10.14
N ALA A 257 -4.27 -14.48 -9.83
CA ALA A 257 -4.87 -14.52 -8.50
C ALA A 257 -5.41 -15.90 -8.09
N GLN A 258 -6.02 -16.64 -9.02
CA GLN A 258 -6.68 -17.93 -8.73
C GLN A 258 -5.79 -19.17 -8.96
N THR A 259 -4.73 -19.08 -9.78
CA THR A 259 -3.83 -20.22 -10.00
C THR A 259 -2.85 -20.41 -8.84
N ILE A 260 -2.48 -21.65 -8.57
CA ILE A 260 -1.42 -22.03 -7.62
C ILE A 260 -0.05 -22.18 -8.28
N GLU A 261 0.04 -22.09 -9.61
CA GLU A 261 1.29 -22.24 -10.37
C GLU A 261 2.10 -20.93 -10.44
N ARG A 262 1.54 -19.83 -9.89
CA ARG A 262 2.15 -18.49 -9.91
C ARG A 262 2.07 -17.84 -8.53
N ALA A 263 3.10 -17.08 -8.19
CA ALA A 263 3.24 -16.39 -6.92
C ALA A 263 2.39 -15.11 -6.80
N PRO A 264 2.15 -14.31 -7.85
CA PRO A 264 1.31 -13.12 -7.72
C PRO A 264 -0.13 -13.38 -7.28
N GLY A 265 -0.68 -12.46 -6.48
CA GLY A 265 -2.05 -12.49 -5.96
C GLY A 265 -2.25 -13.49 -4.81
N LYS A 266 -1.29 -13.52 -3.88
CA LYS A 266 -1.16 -14.53 -2.81
C LYS A 266 -0.61 -13.91 -1.52
N VAL A 267 -0.87 -14.59 -0.40
CA VAL A 267 0.05 -14.59 0.75
C VAL A 267 0.92 -15.85 0.65
N HIS A 268 2.22 -15.69 0.90
CA HIS A 268 3.18 -16.79 1.00
C HIS A 268 3.61 -16.98 2.45
N ARG A 269 3.99 -18.21 2.80
CA ARG A 269 4.59 -18.57 4.09
C ARG A 269 5.89 -19.36 3.86
N ILE A 270 7.01 -18.83 4.34
CA ILE A 270 8.35 -19.40 4.17
C ILE A 270 9.08 -19.46 5.52
N LYS A 271 10.13 -20.29 5.62
CA LYS A 271 11.04 -20.21 6.77
C LYS A 271 11.89 -18.93 6.71
N ASP A 272 12.52 -18.59 7.83
CA ASP A 272 13.42 -17.45 7.98
C ASP A 272 14.63 -17.47 7.03
N ASP A 273 14.96 -18.62 6.44
CA ASP A 273 16.01 -18.80 5.43
C ASP A 273 15.54 -18.90 3.98
N GLY A 274 14.22 -18.81 3.76
CA GLY A 274 13.55 -18.93 2.46
C GLY A 274 13.10 -20.33 2.08
N THR A 275 13.46 -21.37 2.84
CA THR A 275 13.01 -22.73 2.53
C THR A 275 11.52 -22.91 2.81
N ILE A 276 10.89 -23.85 2.09
CA ILE A 276 9.45 -24.05 2.12
C ILE A 276 9.04 -24.96 3.28
N PRO A 277 8.11 -24.54 4.17
CA PRO A 277 7.51 -25.41 5.16
C PRO A 277 6.72 -26.56 4.49
N ALA A 278 7.03 -27.80 4.87
CA ALA A 278 6.38 -29.00 4.30
C ALA A 278 4.87 -29.09 4.59
N ASP A 279 4.40 -28.37 5.61
CA ASP A 279 3.00 -28.27 6.02
C ASP A 279 2.25 -27.10 5.35
N ASN A 280 2.85 -26.40 4.39
CA ASN A 280 2.11 -25.45 3.55
C ASN A 280 1.00 -26.17 2.76
N PRO A 281 -0.13 -25.49 2.49
CA PRO A 281 -1.31 -26.11 1.89
C PRO A 281 -1.05 -26.73 0.51
N PHE A 282 -0.13 -26.16 -0.26
CA PHE A 282 0.16 -26.59 -1.63
C PHE A 282 1.60 -27.12 -1.82
N ALA A 283 2.36 -27.38 -0.73
CA ALA A 283 3.78 -27.75 -0.83
C ALA A 283 4.04 -29.04 -1.61
N ASN A 284 3.10 -29.99 -1.56
CA ASN A 284 3.25 -31.30 -2.20
C ASN A 284 2.40 -31.44 -3.47
N GLU A 285 1.78 -30.35 -3.93
CA GLU A 285 0.98 -30.36 -5.15
C GLU A 285 1.85 -30.12 -6.38
N LYS A 286 1.74 -31.02 -7.36
CA LYS A 286 2.57 -30.97 -8.56
C LYS A 286 2.28 -29.70 -9.37
N GLY A 287 3.31 -28.89 -9.60
CA GLY A 287 3.20 -27.63 -10.35
C GLY A 287 2.85 -26.41 -9.49
N ALA A 288 2.46 -26.61 -8.23
CA ALA A 288 2.16 -25.51 -7.33
C ALA A 288 3.43 -24.82 -6.82
N ILE A 289 3.32 -23.51 -6.57
CA ILE A 289 4.32 -22.76 -5.81
C ILE A 289 4.15 -23.13 -4.34
N GLY A 290 5.07 -23.96 -3.82
CA GLY A 290 4.94 -24.52 -2.47
C GLY A 290 4.91 -23.52 -1.32
N SER A 291 5.35 -22.28 -1.53
CA SER A 291 5.26 -21.21 -0.52
C SER A 291 3.86 -20.64 -0.35
N ILE A 292 2.90 -20.92 -1.24
CA ILE A 292 1.55 -20.33 -1.18
C ILE A 292 0.85 -20.71 0.14
N TRP A 293 0.32 -19.70 0.81
CA TRP A 293 -0.53 -19.81 1.99
C TRP A 293 -2.00 -19.55 1.68
N THR A 294 -2.29 -18.49 0.91
CA THR A 294 -3.64 -18.11 0.45
C THR A 294 -3.66 -17.84 -1.05
N ILE A 295 -4.84 -17.94 -1.67
CA ILE A 295 -5.08 -17.53 -3.05
C ILE A 295 -6.19 -16.47 -3.17
N GLY A 296 -6.33 -15.88 -4.36
CA GLY A 296 -7.44 -14.98 -4.67
C GLY A 296 -7.32 -13.60 -4.04
N ASN A 297 -6.11 -13.04 -3.99
CA ASN A 297 -5.88 -11.67 -3.52
C ASN A 297 -5.47 -10.75 -4.67
N ARG A 298 -5.81 -9.45 -4.58
CA ARG A 298 -5.49 -8.41 -5.56
C ARG A 298 -4.19 -7.69 -5.24
N ASN A 299 -4.15 -6.89 -4.17
CA ASN A 299 -2.97 -6.11 -3.82
C ASN A 299 -2.95 -5.79 -2.32
N LEU A 300 -2.42 -6.72 -1.52
CA LEU A 300 -2.39 -6.58 -0.08
C LEU A 300 -1.31 -5.58 0.36
N GLN A 301 -1.72 -4.51 1.03
CA GLN A 301 -0.84 -3.42 1.44
C GLN A 301 -0.55 -3.43 2.94
N GLY A 302 -1.46 -3.94 3.78
CA GLY A 302 -1.25 -4.14 5.21
C GLY A 302 -1.20 -5.61 5.57
N MET A 303 -0.38 -5.93 6.58
CA MET A 303 -0.29 -7.23 7.23
C MET A 303 0.15 -6.98 8.67
N THR A 304 -0.48 -7.63 9.64
CA THR A 304 -0.08 -7.57 11.05
C THR A 304 -0.56 -8.82 11.78
N ILE A 305 0.20 -9.26 12.79
CA ILE A 305 -0.23 -10.34 13.66
C ILE A 305 -1.24 -9.85 14.71
N HIS A 306 -2.35 -10.56 14.85
CA HIS A 306 -3.33 -10.26 15.90
C HIS A 306 -2.71 -10.59 17.28
N PRO A 307 -2.67 -9.63 18.23
CA PRO A 307 -1.84 -9.72 19.44
C PRO A 307 -2.29 -10.80 20.43
N ARG A 308 -3.55 -11.27 20.38
CA ARG A 308 -4.04 -12.37 21.23
C ARG A 308 -4.04 -13.73 20.54
N SER A 309 -4.72 -13.88 19.40
CA SER A 309 -4.83 -15.15 18.67
C SER A 309 -3.56 -15.55 17.92
N GLY A 310 -2.73 -14.59 17.49
CA GLY A 310 -1.58 -14.87 16.62
C GLY A 310 -1.95 -15.06 15.14
N ALA A 311 -3.21 -14.83 14.78
CA ALA A 311 -3.66 -14.90 13.39
C ALA A 311 -3.06 -13.75 12.56
N ILE A 312 -2.71 -14.02 11.30
CA ILE A 312 -2.21 -12.99 10.38
C ILE A 312 -3.42 -12.26 9.78
N TRP A 313 -3.53 -10.97 10.04
CA TRP A 313 -4.54 -10.10 9.45
C TRP A 313 -3.93 -9.33 8.30
N THR A 314 -4.72 -9.11 7.25
CA THR A 314 -4.30 -8.38 6.07
C THR A 314 -5.36 -7.36 5.67
N ASN A 315 -4.94 -6.35 4.92
CA ASN A 315 -5.85 -5.54 4.13
C ASN A 315 -5.38 -5.49 2.68
N GLU A 316 -6.30 -5.20 1.77
CA GLU A 316 -5.96 -5.07 0.36
C GLU A 316 -6.77 -4.01 -0.37
N HIS A 317 -6.18 -3.51 -1.45
CA HIS A 317 -6.86 -2.62 -2.37
C HIS A 317 -7.78 -3.41 -3.30
N GLY A 318 -9.06 -3.06 -3.33
CA GLY A 318 -9.98 -3.37 -4.42
C GLY A 318 -9.71 -2.52 -5.66
N PRO A 319 -10.49 -2.71 -6.74
CA PRO A 319 -10.42 -1.88 -7.94
C PRO A 319 -11.03 -0.48 -7.65
N ARG A 320 -12.16 -0.11 -8.28
CA ARG A 320 -12.91 1.09 -7.89
C ARG A 320 -13.95 0.68 -6.85
N GLY A 321 -13.59 0.80 -5.57
CA GLY A 321 -14.36 0.21 -4.46
C GLY A 321 -13.87 -1.20 -4.15
N GLY A 322 -14.33 -1.73 -3.01
CA GLY A 322 -14.10 -3.12 -2.59
C GLY A 322 -12.71 -3.34 -2.00
N ASP A 323 -12.16 -2.36 -1.30
CA ASP A 323 -11.03 -2.60 -0.41
C ASP A 323 -11.48 -3.46 0.76
N GLU A 324 -10.60 -4.28 1.33
CA GLU A 324 -10.98 -5.32 2.30
C GLU A 324 -10.04 -5.42 3.49
N VAL A 325 -10.56 -5.93 4.61
CA VAL A 325 -9.80 -6.51 5.74
C VAL A 325 -10.11 -8.00 5.83
N ASN A 326 -9.06 -8.81 5.91
CA ASN A 326 -9.12 -10.27 5.87
C ASN A 326 -8.26 -10.89 6.99
N ILE A 327 -8.53 -12.14 7.35
CA ILE A 327 -7.62 -12.99 8.14
C ILE A 327 -7.01 -13.99 7.17
N ALA A 328 -5.69 -14.05 7.01
CA ALA A 328 -5.01 -14.95 6.08
C ALA A 328 -4.92 -16.39 6.63
N GLU A 329 -5.83 -17.25 6.19
CA GLU A 329 -6.01 -18.61 6.68
C GLU A 329 -5.48 -19.66 5.71
N ARG A 330 -5.01 -20.79 6.26
CA ARG A 330 -4.34 -21.85 5.51
C ARG A 330 -5.18 -22.36 4.33
N GLY A 331 -4.68 -22.18 3.11
CA GLY A 331 -5.23 -22.74 1.88
C GLY A 331 -6.53 -22.07 1.41
N LYS A 332 -6.92 -20.96 2.03
CA LYS A 332 -8.17 -20.28 1.70
C LYS A 332 -8.06 -19.42 0.43
N ASN A 333 -9.20 -19.24 -0.23
CA ASN A 333 -9.36 -18.44 -1.43
C ASN A 333 -10.18 -17.18 -1.11
N TYR A 334 -9.59 -16.00 -1.26
CA TYR A 334 -10.24 -14.71 -1.01
C TYR A 334 -10.97 -14.17 -2.25
N GLY A 335 -11.00 -14.96 -3.31
CA GLY A 335 -12.00 -14.85 -4.35
C GLY A 335 -11.70 -13.85 -5.47
N TRP A 336 -10.72 -12.95 -5.33
CA TRP A 336 -10.33 -12.06 -6.43
C TRP A 336 -9.84 -12.86 -7.66
N PRO A 337 -10.27 -12.53 -8.90
CA PRO A 337 -11.26 -11.52 -9.30
C PRO A 337 -12.69 -12.07 -9.48
N VAL A 338 -12.93 -13.34 -9.13
CA VAL A 338 -14.23 -14.02 -9.34
C VAL A 338 -15.33 -13.35 -8.53
N ILE A 339 -15.02 -12.95 -7.30
CA ILE A 339 -15.87 -12.10 -6.48
C ILE A 339 -15.18 -10.77 -6.18
N SER A 340 -15.96 -9.70 -6.10
CA SER A 340 -15.49 -8.39 -5.66
C SER A 340 -16.67 -7.51 -5.27
N TYR A 341 -16.46 -6.61 -4.31
CA TYR A 341 -17.39 -5.50 -4.03
C TYR A 341 -17.13 -4.27 -4.91
N GLY A 342 -16.04 -4.27 -5.67
CA GLY A 342 -15.65 -3.18 -6.54
C GLY A 342 -16.02 -3.40 -8.01
N ILE A 343 -15.95 -2.32 -8.78
CA ILE A 343 -16.13 -2.32 -10.23
C ILE A 343 -14.84 -1.97 -10.96
N ASN A 344 -14.79 -2.12 -12.28
CA ASN A 344 -13.66 -1.63 -13.06
C ASN A 344 -13.52 -0.12 -12.92
N TYR A 345 -12.28 0.39 -13.00
CA TYR A 345 -12.02 1.82 -12.90
C TYR A 345 -12.73 2.63 -13.98
N ASN A 346 -12.97 2.04 -15.15
CA ASN A 346 -13.73 2.62 -16.25
C ASN A 346 -15.26 2.56 -16.02
N GLY A 347 -15.72 2.12 -14.85
CA GLY A 347 -17.13 2.09 -14.46
C GLY A 347 -17.92 0.88 -14.96
N THR A 348 -17.33 -0.02 -15.74
CA THR A 348 -17.99 -1.26 -16.14
C THR A 348 -17.99 -2.28 -14.99
N VAL A 349 -18.91 -3.23 -15.05
CA VAL A 349 -18.94 -4.33 -14.09
C VAL A 349 -17.70 -5.20 -14.25
N LEU A 350 -17.02 -5.48 -13.14
CA LEU A 350 -15.93 -6.46 -13.09
C LEU A 350 -16.50 -7.88 -12.97
N THR A 351 -17.39 -8.08 -12.00
CA THR A 351 -18.11 -9.33 -11.74
C THR A 351 -19.45 -8.98 -11.09
N GLU A 352 -20.48 -9.77 -11.37
CA GLU A 352 -21.80 -9.67 -10.72
C GLU A 352 -21.83 -10.39 -9.35
N LEU A 353 -20.74 -11.09 -9.00
CA LEU A 353 -20.67 -11.90 -7.79
C LEU A 353 -19.92 -11.14 -6.68
N THR A 354 -20.58 -10.96 -5.53
CA THR A 354 -19.94 -10.51 -4.29
C THR A 354 -19.59 -11.67 -3.35
N LYS A 355 -20.15 -12.86 -3.62
CA LYS A 355 -19.94 -14.10 -2.85
C LYS A 355 -20.04 -15.32 -3.75
N LYS A 356 -19.30 -16.37 -3.42
CA LYS A 356 -19.36 -17.67 -4.09
C LYS A 356 -18.90 -18.77 -3.14
N GLU A 357 -19.49 -19.95 -3.26
CA GLU A 357 -19.05 -21.12 -2.50
C GLU A 357 -17.56 -21.41 -2.76
N GLY A 358 -16.83 -21.74 -1.68
CA GLY A 358 -15.38 -21.98 -1.72
C GLY A 358 -14.53 -20.72 -1.71
N MET A 359 -15.13 -19.54 -1.53
CA MET A 359 -14.43 -18.26 -1.41
C MET A 359 -14.79 -17.58 -0.09
N GLU A 360 -13.77 -17.11 0.61
CA GLU A 360 -13.92 -16.41 1.88
C GLU A 360 -14.48 -15.00 1.69
N GLN A 361 -15.11 -14.48 2.72
CA GLN A 361 -15.63 -13.12 2.74
C GLN A 361 -14.77 -12.26 3.67
N PRO A 362 -14.60 -10.97 3.36
CA PRO A 362 -13.84 -10.09 4.22
C PRO A 362 -14.57 -9.81 5.53
N LEU A 363 -13.80 -9.52 6.56
CA LEU A 363 -14.32 -9.05 7.85
C LEU A 363 -14.91 -7.65 7.74
N TRP A 364 -14.38 -6.85 6.82
CA TRP A 364 -14.80 -5.49 6.55
C TRP A 364 -14.42 -5.12 5.12
N TYR A 365 -15.23 -4.27 4.49
CA TYR A 365 -14.91 -3.75 3.17
C TYR A 365 -15.32 -2.28 3.02
N TRP A 366 -14.65 -1.56 2.11
CA TRP A 366 -14.95 -0.16 1.83
C TRP A 366 -15.43 0.05 0.39
N VAL A 367 -16.61 0.66 0.26
CA VAL A 367 -17.12 1.23 -0.99
C VAL A 367 -17.60 2.65 -0.67
N PRO A 368 -16.92 3.72 -1.13
CA PRO A 368 -15.75 3.70 -2.02
C PRO A 368 -14.45 3.24 -1.34
N SER A 369 -13.47 2.81 -2.16
CA SER A 369 -12.13 2.42 -1.72
C SER A 369 -11.37 3.56 -1.04
N ILE A 370 -10.83 3.29 0.16
CA ILE A 370 -9.96 4.19 0.92
C ILE A 370 -8.47 4.06 0.51
N ALA A 371 -8.14 3.04 -0.28
CA ALA A 371 -6.78 2.59 -0.57
C ALA A 371 -6.01 2.29 0.74
N PRO A 372 -6.38 1.21 1.46
CA PRO A 372 -5.82 0.90 2.76
C PRO A 372 -4.32 0.58 2.67
N SER A 373 -3.56 0.97 3.68
CA SER A 373 -2.11 0.80 3.70
C SER A 373 -1.64 0.04 4.95
N GLY A 374 -0.56 0.47 5.62
CA GLY A 374 -0.11 -0.17 6.85
C GLY A 374 -1.21 -0.22 7.91
N MET A 375 -1.15 -1.27 8.74
CA MET A 375 -2.15 -1.57 9.75
C MET A 375 -1.50 -2.06 11.04
N ALA A 376 -2.11 -1.74 12.18
CA ALA A 376 -1.63 -2.17 13.48
C ALA A 376 -2.77 -2.30 14.47
N PHE A 377 -2.76 -3.36 15.28
CA PHE A 377 -3.61 -3.43 16.46
C PHE A 377 -3.09 -2.50 17.55
N VAL A 378 -3.99 -1.76 18.18
CA VAL A 378 -3.65 -0.94 19.36
C VAL A 378 -3.43 -1.87 20.54
N THR A 379 -2.24 -1.80 21.12
CA THR A 379 -1.84 -2.58 22.29
C THR A 379 -1.45 -1.67 23.45
N GLY A 380 -1.46 -2.22 24.67
CA GLY A 380 -1.23 -1.44 25.89
C GLY A 380 -2.46 -0.65 26.32
N ASN A 381 -2.27 0.33 27.22
CA ASN A 381 -3.34 1.12 27.84
C ASN A 381 -3.15 2.64 27.66
N ARG A 382 -2.26 3.04 26.75
CA ARG A 382 -1.94 4.45 26.50
C ARG A 382 -3.09 5.17 25.79
N TYR A 383 -3.84 4.46 24.95
CA TYR A 383 -4.97 4.95 24.18
C TYR A 383 -6.28 4.41 24.74
N LYS A 384 -6.77 5.05 25.81
CA LYS A 384 -7.97 4.59 26.53
C LYS A 384 -9.18 4.48 25.59
N GLY A 385 -9.78 3.30 25.55
CA GLY A 385 -10.94 2.99 24.72
C GLY A 385 -10.59 2.60 23.28
N TRP A 386 -9.30 2.46 22.94
CA TRP A 386 -8.85 1.96 21.65
C TRP A 386 -8.20 0.57 21.79
N GLU A 387 -8.09 0.00 22.98
CA GLU A 387 -7.37 -1.25 23.21
C GLU A 387 -7.94 -2.42 22.40
N GLY A 388 -7.10 -3.00 21.54
CA GLY A 388 -7.51 -4.08 20.64
C GLY A 388 -8.18 -3.60 19.35
N ASP A 389 -8.44 -2.30 19.18
CA ASP A 389 -8.90 -1.75 17.90
C ASP A 389 -7.82 -1.91 16.82
N LEU A 390 -8.26 -1.99 15.57
CA LEU A 390 -7.37 -2.09 14.42
C LEU A 390 -7.26 -0.74 13.73
N LEU A 391 -6.04 -0.25 13.55
CA LEU A 391 -5.75 0.96 12.80
C LEU A 391 -5.36 0.60 11.36
N VAL A 392 -5.86 1.36 10.39
CA VAL A 392 -5.58 1.19 8.96
C VAL A 392 -5.35 2.57 8.32
N GLY A 393 -4.20 2.78 7.69
CA GLY A 393 -3.94 4.01 6.94
C GLY A 393 -4.80 4.13 5.69
N SER A 394 -5.25 5.35 5.36
CA SER A 394 -5.97 5.66 4.11
C SER A 394 -5.09 6.52 3.21
N LEU A 395 -4.64 5.93 2.10
CA LEU A 395 -3.86 6.65 1.09
C LEU A 395 -4.73 7.62 0.31
N ARG A 396 -5.93 7.21 -0.10
CA ARG A 396 -6.76 8.01 -1.00
C ARG A 396 -7.37 9.21 -0.28
N PHE A 397 -7.94 8.98 0.89
CA PHE A 397 -8.71 10.00 1.62
C PHE A 397 -7.93 10.62 2.79
N GLN A 398 -6.65 10.30 2.93
CA GLN A 398 -5.72 11.03 3.80
C GLN A 398 -6.15 11.09 5.27
N PHE A 399 -6.53 9.93 5.82
CA PHE A 399 -6.94 9.78 7.22
C PHE A 399 -6.41 8.46 7.80
N LEU A 400 -6.50 8.32 9.12
CA LEU A 400 -6.28 7.05 9.81
C LEU A 400 -7.63 6.43 10.17
N SER A 401 -7.95 5.25 9.62
CA SER A 401 -9.15 4.50 9.97
C SER A 401 -8.92 3.75 11.27
N LYS A 402 -9.77 3.93 12.27
CA LYS A 402 -9.81 3.09 13.48
C LYS A 402 -11.05 2.20 13.40
N LEU A 403 -10.81 0.92 13.21
CA LEU A 403 -11.82 -0.12 13.18
C LEU A 403 -12.01 -0.64 14.59
N LYS A 404 -13.20 -0.38 15.14
CA LYS A 404 -13.57 -0.82 16.48
C LYS A 404 -13.81 -2.32 16.48
N MET A 405 -13.17 -3.01 17.42
CA MET A 405 -13.22 -4.47 17.51
C MET A 405 -14.15 -4.95 18.63
N ASP A 406 -14.94 -5.99 18.35
CA ASP A 406 -15.64 -6.83 19.34
C ASP A 406 -15.23 -8.29 19.13
N GLY A 407 -14.28 -8.77 19.94
CA GLY A 407 -13.57 -10.01 19.65
C GLY A 407 -12.82 -9.91 18.32
N ASP A 408 -13.13 -10.81 17.38
CA ASP A 408 -12.56 -10.82 16.02
C ASP A 408 -13.48 -10.11 15.00
N LYS A 409 -14.56 -9.46 15.45
CA LYS A 409 -15.50 -8.74 14.58
C LYS A 409 -15.20 -7.24 14.56
N ILE A 410 -15.28 -6.65 13.37
CA ILE A 410 -15.25 -5.19 13.20
C ILE A 410 -16.69 -4.67 13.31
N VAL A 411 -16.95 -3.75 14.25
CA VAL A 411 -18.31 -3.26 14.54
C VAL A 411 -18.56 -1.83 14.06
N SER A 412 -17.53 -1.01 13.92
CA SER A 412 -17.64 0.36 13.40
C SER A 412 -16.29 0.90 12.94
N GLU A 413 -16.33 1.95 12.10
CA GLU A 413 -15.17 2.73 11.69
C GLU A 413 -15.26 4.15 12.28
N GLU A 414 -14.17 4.62 12.88
CA GLU A 414 -13.94 6.02 13.19
C GLU A 414 -12.79 6.57 12.33
N LYS A 415 -12.98 7.75 11.72
CA LYS A 415 -11.97 8.41 10.90
C LYS A 415 -11.19 9.43 11.73
N LEU A 416 -9.94 9.07 12.05
CA LEU A 416 -8.98 9.87 12.80
C LEU A 416 -8.08 10.67 11.85
N LEU A 417 -7.43 11.72 12.37
CA LEU A 417 -6.35 12.42 11.65
C LEU A 417 -6.74 12.82 10.21
N LYS A 418 -7.96 13.31 10.01
CA LYS A 418 -8.44 13.71 8.69
C LYS A 418 -7.54 14.80 8.10
N ASN A 419 -7.17 14.64 6.84
CA ASN A 419 -6.27 15.54 6.09
C ASN A 419 -4.84 15.60 6.65
N ILE A 420 -4.37 14.54 7.34
CA ILE A 420 -2.96 14.43 7.76
C ILE A 420 -2.00 14.24 6.56
N GLY A 421 -2.56 13.92 5.39
CA GLY A 421 -1.84 13.48 4.20
C GLY A 421 -2.03 11.98 3.96
N ARG A 422 -1.47 11.47 2.88
CA ARG A 422 -1.63 10.07 2.45
C ARG A 422 -0.94 9.12 3.43
N VAL A 423 -1.70 8.43 4.28
CA VAL A 423 -1.13 7.56 5.31
C VAL A 423 -0.62 6.27 4.68
N ARG A 424 0.68 5.98 4.81
CA ARG A 424 1.37 4.84 4.19
C ARG A 424 1.62 3.69 5.17
N ASP A 425 2.05 3.98 6.39
CA ASP A 425 2.34 2.95 7.38
C ASP A 425 1.91 3.35 8.78
N VAL A 426 1.56 2.36 9.59
CA VAL A 426 1.11 2.53 10.97
C VAL A 426 1.72 1.42 11.81
N LYS A 427 2.43 1.78 12.88
CA LYS A 427 3.05 0.80 13.79
C LYS A 427 2.84 1.21 15.25
N MET A 428 2.68 0.21 16.10
CA MET A 428 2.85 0.40 17.55
C MET A 428 4.34 0.38 17.87
N GLY A 429 4.82 1.44 18.53
CA GLY A 429 6.17 1.50 19.05
C GLY A 429 6.32 0.72 20.37
N PRO A 430 7.55 0.29 20.71
CA PRO A 430 7.83 -0.41 21.97
C PRO A 430 7.62 0.47 23.21
N ASP A 431 7.53 1.79 23.03
CA ASP A 431 7.15 2.76 24.05
C ASP A 431 5.63 2.91 24.25
N GLY A 432 4.84 2.13 23.49
CA GLY A 432 3.39 2.08 23.55
C GLY A 432 2.72 3.24 22.82
N TYR A 433 3.42 4.00 21.97
CA TYR A 433 2.82 5.01 21.11
C TYR A 433 2.53 4.46 19.70
N ILE A 434 1.52 5.02 19.04
CA ILE A 434 1.23 4.84 17.62
C ILE A 434 2.12 5.79 16.82
N TYR A 435 2.76 5.24 15.79
CA TYR A 435 3.53 5.96 14.79
C TYR A 435 2.85 5.85 13.43
N VAL A 436 2.74 6.97 12.74
CA VAL A 436 2.04 7.11 11.45
C VAL A 436 2.99 7.72 10.44
N ALA A 437 3.23 7.02 9.33
CA ALA A 437 4.01 7.49 8.20
C ALA A 437 3.09 8.05 7.11
N VAL A 438 3.44 9.22 6.56
CA VAL A 438 2.65 9.95 5.55
C VAL A 438 3.52 10.24 4.33
N GLU A 439 2.95 10.15 3.11
CA GLU A 439 3.64 10.45 1.85
C GLU A 439 3.66 11.96 1.52
N SER A 440 4.74 12.42 0.87
CA SER A 440 4.82 13.68 0.10
C SER A 440 4.31 14.97 0.80
N PRO A 441 5.10 15.62 1.68
CA PRO A 441 6.47 15.25 2.08
C PRO A 441 6.48 14.07 3.06
N GLY A 442 7.43 13.15 2.87
CA GLY A 442 7.59 11.98 3.71
C GLY A 442 7.86 12.36 5.16
N THR A 443 6.87 12.10 6.03
CA THR A 443 6.89 12.49 7.44
C THR A 443 6.39 11.37 8.32
N ILE A 444 7.04 11.17 9.47
CA ILE A 444 6.60 10.24 10.51
C ILE A 444 6.14 11.05 11.71
N TYR A 445 4.90 10.81 12.13
CA TYR A 445 4.31 11.39 13.32
C TYR A 445 4.15 10.34 14.41
N ARG A 446 4.28 10.77 15.66
CA ARG A 446 3.85 10.03 16.85
C ARG A 446 2.54 10.62 17.35
N VAL A 447 1.54 9.78 17.58
CA VAL A 447 0.23 10.19 18.09
C VAL A 447 0.29 10.22 19.62
N VAL A 448 0.25 11.39 20.24
CA VAL A 448 0.41 11.56 21.69
C VAL A 448 -0.94 11.90 22.34
N PRO A 449 -1.54 11.02 23.15
CA PRO A 449 -2.73 11.37 23.93
C PRO A 449 -2.49 12.60 24.80
N VAL A 450 -3.50 13.44 24.95
CA VAL A 450 -3.51 14.57 25.88
C VAL A 450 -4.59 14.33 26.93
N GLU A 451 -4.32 14.74 28.17
CA GLU A 451 -5.27 14.66 29.28
C GLU A 451 -6.39 15.70 29.19
#